data_AF-A0A2E9VLL4-F1
#
_entry.id   AF-A0A2E9VLL4-F1
#
_cell.length_a   1.000
_cell.length_b   1.000
_cell.length_c   1.000
_cell.angle_alpha   90.00
_cell.angle_beta   90.00
_cell.angle_gamma   90.00
#
_symmetry.space_group_name_H-M   'P 1'
#
loop_
_entity.id
_entity.type
_entity.pdbx_description
1 polymer ?
#
loop_
_entity_poly.entity_id
_entity_poly.type
_entity_poly.pdbx_seq_one_letter_code
_entity_poly.pdbx_strand_id
1 'polypeptide(L)'
;MTLAELWSVLTENYERGDLVSIALSGPVSKKNQEFQRIMLRPIALRDEIVIQWTMQDRAKKQTHQNRDWKETGEHFETVLGSQFLNALVRLTSEDLQVRVQKNGSLKVQHHRSTKAAPQLPLTHNTKKQYLFSEGEPIPFLVELGVMTPNGRVHRSMQRKFRQINRFAEFIADLREKLPRDRPVRIVDYGCGKSYLTFAIRELLVNHFQLAVQIQAFDSQPGVIETCEKTRQKLGINDMQFEVASIQDARIEGPIDLAIWLHACDTATDDALARSLELGAEIILAVPCCQHELHHQLENEALAPLLKHGILRERLASLATDALRAQYLEILGYRTHVIEFIDLEHTAKNLLIRAIKSEISPTQQAAARLAFQELKSSLGVKSFHLETICKTTNGSISSY
;
A
#
# COMPACT_ATOMS: atom_id res chain seq x y z
N MET A 1 -12.83 18.04 -39.36
CA MET A 1 -12.89 18.12 -37.89
C MET A 1 -12.43 19.50 -37.45
N THR A 2 -13.10 20.09 -36.46
CA THR A 2 -12.71 21.36 -35.83
C THR A 2 -11.71 21.11 -34.70
N LEU A 3 -11.12 22.18 -34.16
CA LEU A 3 -10.18 22.05 -33.04
C LEU A 3 -10.90 21.67 -31.73
N ALA A 4 -12.12 22.16 -31.52
CA ALA A 4 -12.98 21.76 -30.41
C ALA A 4 -13.35 20.27 -30.47
N GLU A 5 -13.68 19.76 -31.67
CA GLU A 5 -13.94 18.32 -31.88
C GLU A 5 -12.69 17.48 -31.60
N LEU A 6 -11.50 17.93 -32.03
CA LEU A 6 -10.24 17.26 -31.67
C LEU A 6 -10.08 17.21 -30.15
N TRP A 7 -10.29 18.33 -29.47
CA TRP A 7 -10.09 18.44 -28.04
C TRP A 7 -11.06 17.56 -27.24
N SER A 8 -12.31 17.43 -27.70
CA SER A 8 -13.28 16.48 -27.14
C SER A 8 -12.78 15.04 -27.25
N VAL A 9 -12.31 14.62 -28.44
CA VAL A 9 -11.73 13.28 -28.65
C VAL A 9 -10.51 13.05 -27.77
N LEU A 10 -9.64 14.05 -27.62
CA LEU A 10 -8.47 13.97 -26.76
C LEU A 10 -8.85 13.87 -25.28
N THR A 11 -9.89 14.58 -24.85
CA THR A 11 -10.38 14.57 -23.47
C THR A 11 -10.97 13.20 -23.12
N GLU A 12 -11.79 12.62 -23.99
CA GLU A 12 -12.31 11.26 -23.78
C GLU A 12 -11.18 10.22 -23.65
N ASN A 13 -10.14 10.31 -24.49
CA ASN A 13 -8.99 9.40 -24.43
C ASN A 13 -8.09 9.67 -23.22
N TYR A 14 -7.97 10.91 -22.77
CA TYR A 14 -7.27 11.26 -21.53
C TYR A 14 -8.00 10.71 -20.30
N GLU A 15 -9.32 10.90 -20.21
CA GLU A 15 -10.15 10.40 -19.12
C GLU A 15 -10.18 8.87 -19.05
N ARG A 16 -10.12 8.18 -20.20
CA ARG A 16 -9.98 6.72 -20.28
C ARG A 16 -8.57 6.22 -19.96
N GLY A 17 -7.58 7.10 -19.96
CA GLY A 17 -6.19 6.73 -19.73
C GLY A 17 -5.43 6.25 -20.96
N ASP A 18 -6.03 6.36 -22.14
CA ASP A 18 -5.49 5.86 -23.40
C ASP A 18 -4.50 6.82 -24.06
N LEU A 19 -4.43 8.08 -23.58
CA LEU A 19 -3.50 9.08 -24.11
C LEU A 19 -2.06 8.81 -23.68
N VAL A 20 -1.19 8.41 -24.62
CA VAL A 20 0.24 8.17 -24.37
C VAL A 20 1.06 9.45 -24.51
N SER A 21 0.88 10.18 -25.61
CA SER A 21 1.58 11.46 -25.85
C SER A 21 0.97 12.25 -26.99
N ILE A 22 1.20 13.55 -27.01
CA ILE A 22 0.93 14.41 -28.18
C ILE A 22 2.22 15.10 -28.59
N ALA A 23 2.59 14.99 -29.86
CA ALA A 23 3.75 15.68 -30.42
C ALA A 23 3.31 16.73 -31.44
N LEU A 24 3.48 18.00 -31.09
CA LEU A 24 3.24 19.14 -31.96
C LEU A 24 4.50 19.46 -32.77
N SER A 25 4.36 19.59 -34.08
CA SER A 25 5.48 19.79 -35.01
C SER A 25 5.05 20.50 -36.30
N GLY A 26 6.02 20.90 -37.12
CA GLY A 26 5.76 21.66 -38.34
C GLY A 26 5.38 23.11 -38.02
N PRO A 27 6.36 23.93 -37.56
CA PRO A 27 6.12 25.32 -37.23
C PRO A 27 5.52 26.09 -38.42
N VAL A 28 4.58 26.99 -38.16
CA VAL A 28 3.93 27.83 -39.19
C VAL A 28 4.97 28.73 -39.86
N SER A 29 5.94 29.25 -39.10
CA SER A 29 7.08 30.02 -39.62
C SER A 29 8.41 29.43 -39.18
N LYS A 30 9.21 28.95 -40.13
CA LYS A 30 10.57 28.44 -39.84
C LYS A 30 11.57 29.50 -39.40
N LYS A 31 11.28 30.80 -39.56
CA LYS A 31 12.19 31.89 -39.19
C LYS A 31 11.86 32.49 -37.81
N ASN A 32 10.58 32.68 -37.48
CA ASN A 32 10.17 33.44 -36.28
C ASN A 32 9.71 32.59 -35.10
N GLN A 33 9.90 31.27 -35.16
CA GLN A 33 9.42 30.37 -34.13
C GLN A 33 10.55 29.91 -33.21
N GLU A 34 10.34 30.10 -31.90
CA GLU A 34 11.26 29.77 -30.81
C GLU A 34 11.46 28.25 -30.68
N PHE A 35 10.37 27.48 -30.73
CA PHE A 35 10.39 26.02 -30.55
C PHE A 35 10.18 25.26 -31.86
N GLN A 36 10.94 24.17 -32.09
CA GLN A 36 10.76 23.29 -33.25
C GLN A 36 9.73 22.19 -33.01
N ARG A 37 9.54 21.82 -31.74
CA ARG A 37 8.67 20.72 -31.34
C ARG A 37 8.21 20.94 -29.91
N ILE A 38 6.96 20.58 -29.63
CA ILE A 38 6.43 20.47 -28.28
C ILE A 38 5.92 19.04 -28.09
N MET A 39 6.26 18.43 -26.96
CA MET A 39 5.81 17.10 -26.58
C MET A 39 5.03 17.17 -25.28
N LEU A 40 3.78 16.71 -25.32
CA LEU A 40 2.89 16.61 -24.17
C LEU A 40 2.84 15.14 -23.75
N ARG A 41 3.07 14.88 -22.47
CA ARG A 41 2.96 13.53 -21.88
C ARG A 41 2.25 13.63 -20.54
N PRO A 42 1.23 12.81 -20.27
CA PRO A 42 0.71 12.69 -18.93
C PRO A 42 1.76 12.00 -18.04
N ILE A 43 2.03 12.58 -16.88
CA ILE A 43 2.97 12.07 -15.88
C ILE A 43 2.32 12.11 -14.50
N ALA A 44 2.68 11.15 -13.64
CA ALA A 44 2.32 11.19 -12.24
C ALA A 44 3.29 12.09 -11.48
N LEU A 45 2.79 13.16 -10.86
CA LEU A 45 3.58 14.04 -10.02
C LEU A 45 2.81 14.33 -8.73
N ARG A 46 3.38 13.96 -7.57
CA ARG A 46 2.79 14.23 -6.24
C ARG A 46 1.29 13.84 -6.16
N ASP A 47 0.97 12.63 -6.63
CA ASP A 47 -0.37 12.03 -6.60
C ASP A 47 -1.43 12.70 -7.51
N GLU A 48 -1.03 13.56 -8.44
CA GLU A 48 -1.88 14.08 -9.52
C GLU A 48 -1.31 13.71 -10.90
N ILE A 49 -2.20 13.50 -11.89
CA ILE A 49 -1.80 13.38 -13.29
C ILE A 49 -1.73 14.79 -13.87
N VAL A 50 -0.51 15.24 -14.15
CA VAL A 50 -0.26 16.49 -14.85
C VAL A 50 0.24 16.19 -16.27
N ILE A 51 0.05 17.11 -17.19
CA ILE A 51 0.63 17.04 -18.52
C ILE A 51 1.96 17.77 -18.50
N GLN A 52 3.04 17.02 -18.68
CA GLN A 52 4.35 17.60 -18.90
C GLN A 52 4.46 18.07 -20.35
N TRP A 53 4.64 19.37 -20.52
CA TRP A 53 4.98 20.03 -21.77
C TRP A 53 6.50 20.13 -21.86
N THR A 54 7.10 19.42 -22.81
CA THR A 54 8.51 19.53 -23.16
C THR A 54 8.65 20.32 -24.45
N MET A 55 9.11 21.56 -24.35
CA MET A 55 9.37 22.41 -25.51
C MET A 55 10.83 22.30 -25.91
N GLN A 56 11.08 22.00 -27.20
CA GLN A 56 12.43 21.86 -27.74
C GLN A 56 12.71 22.97 -28.75
N ASP A 57 13.81 23.71 -28.54
CA ASP A 57 14.27 24.77 -29.44
C ASP A 57 15.08 24.23 -30.64
N ARG A 58 15.63 25.14 -31.46
CA ARG A 58 16.47 24.77 -32.62
C ARG A 58 17.85 24.23 -32.25
N ALA A 59 18.37 24.58 -31.09
CA ALA A 59 19.63 24.08 -30.55
C ALA A 59 19.46 22.73 -29.82
N LYS A 60 18.25 22.16 -29.84
CA LYS A 60 17.85 20.94 -29.12
C LYS A 60 17.84 21.09 -27.59
N LYS A 61 17.85 22.32 -27.07
CA LYS A 61 17.62 22.57 -25.65
C LYS A 61 16.15 22.33 -25.32
N GLN A 62 15.90 21.70 -24.18
CA GLN A 62 14.56 21.35 -23.72
C GLN A 62 14.21 22.14 -22.46
N THR A 63 12.98 22.64 -22.41
CA THR A 63 12.37 23.21 -21.21
C THR A 63 11.10 22.44 -20.87
N HIS A 64 10.81 22.31 -19.57
CA HIS A 64 9.69 21.52 -19.08
C HIS A 64 8.75 22.41 -18.27
N GLN A 65 7.44 22.26 -18.52
CA GLN A 65 6.38 22.89 -17.74
C GLN A 65 5.27 21.87 -17.50
N ASN A 66 4.76 21.80 -16.27
CA ASN A 66 3.66 20.91 -15.93
C ASN A 66 2.37 21.72 -15.81
N ARG A 67 1.29 21.20 -16.39
CA ARG A 67 -0.04 21.82 -16.40
C ARG A 67 -1.09 20.78 -16.07
N ASP A 68 -2.22 21.18 -15.51
CA ASP A 68 -3.37 20.28 -15.44
C ASP A 68 -4.01 20.07 -16.82
N TRP A 69 -5.02 19.20 -16.93
CA TRP A 69 -5.68 18.91 -18.20
C TRP A 69 -6.46 20.11 -18.76
N LYS A 70 -7.09 20.90 -17.90
CA LYS A 70 -7.88 22.07 -18.29
C LYS A 70 -6.96 23.17 -18.85
N GLU A 71 -5.89 23.51 -18.12
CA GLU A 71 -4.84 24.43 -18.54
C GLU A 71 -4.13 23.96 -19.82
N THR A 72 -3.95 22.63 -19.97
CA THR A 72 -3.41 22.04 -21.20
C THR A 72 -4.32 22.30 -22.38
N GLY A 73 -5.63 22.17 -22.22
CA GLY A 73 -6.61 22.46 -23.28
C GLY A 73 -6.54 23.91 -23.71
N GLU A 74 -6.69 24.84 -22.77
CA GLU A 74 -6.60 26.28 -23.02
C GLU A 74 -5.33 26.64 -23.80
N HIS A 75 -4.18 26.06 -23.43
CA HIS A 75 -2.93 26.32 -24.12
C HIS A 75 -2.81 25.59 -25.47
N PHE A 76 -3.32 24.36 -25.58
CA PHE A 76 -3.27 23.55 -26.80
C PHE A 76 -3.98 24.24 -27.96
N GLU A 77 -5.14 24.84 -27.71
CA GLU A 77 -5.88 25.60 -28.72
C GLU A 77 -5.10 26.83 -29.20
N THR A 78 -4.32 27.48 -28.32
CA THR A 78 -3.49 28.62 -28.69
C THR A 78 -2.21 28.25 -29.45
N VAL A 79 -1.88 26.96 -29.57
CA VAL A 79 -0.61 26.46 -30.14
C VAL A 79 -0.83 25.69 -31.45
N LEU A 80 -1.82 24.79 -31.52
CA LEU A 80 -2.12 24.06 -32.75
C LEU A 80 -2.90 24.96 -33.74
N GLY A 81 -2.36 25.16 -34.94
CA GLY A 81 -2.92 26.02 -35.98
C GLY A 81 -2.29 27.42 -36.05
N SER A 82 -1.93 28.00 -34.91
CA SER A 82 -1.23 29.29 -34.82
C SER A 82 0.30 29.14 -34.86
N GLN A 83 0.82 28.13 -34.16
CA GLN A 83 2.24 27.90 -33.97
C GLN A 83 2.70 26.63 -34.70
N PHE A 84 1.95 25.53 -34.63
CA PHE A 84 2.29 24.27 -35.28
C PHE A 84 1.16 23.79 -36.18
N LEU A 85 1.51 23.18 -37.31
CA LEU A 85 0.54 22.68 -38.30
C LEU A 85 0.26 21.19 -38.19
N ASN A 86 1.06 20.44 -37.43
CA ASN A 86 0.90 19.00 -37.28
C ASN A 86 0.85 18.61 -35.80
N ALA A 87 -0.03 17.67 -35.47
CA ALA A 87 -0.01 16.94 -34.22
C ALA A 87 0.05 15.43 -34.51
N LEU A 88 0.92 14.71 -33.82
CA LEU A 88 0.88 13.26 -33.75
C LEU A 88 0.43 12.88 -32.34
N VAL A 89 -0.81 12.41 -32.24
CA VAL A 89 -1.38 11.88 -31.01
C VAL A 89 -1.10 10.39 -31.00
N ARG A 90 -0.50 9.91 -29.93
CA ARG A 90 -0.32 8.48 -29.70
C ARG A 90 -1.29 8.03 -28.64
N LEU A 91 -2.11 7.07 -28.98
CA LEU A 91 -2.99 6.36 -28.06
C LEU A 91 -2.46 4.95 -27.84
N THR A 92 -3.04 4.24 -26.90
CA THR A 92 -2.72 2.83 -26.60
C THR A 92 -3.05 1.90 -27.78
N SER A 93 -4.13 2.18 -28.51
CA SER A 93 -4.66 1.35 -29.59
C SER A 93 -4.30 1.83 -31.00
N GLU A 94 -4.13 3.14 -31.19
CA GLU A 94 -3.92 3.77 -32.49
C GLU A 94 -3.13 5.08 -32.41
N ASP A 95 -2.58 5.52 -33.53
CA ASP A 95 -1.96 6.83 -33.67
C ASP A 95 -2.84 7.73 -34.56
N LEU A 96 -3.14 8.94 -34.09
CA LEU A 96 -3.83 9.97 -34.87
C LEU A 96 -2.81 10.96 -35.42
N GLN A 97 -2.71 11.02 -36.74
CA GLN A 97 -1.94 12.05 -37.43
C GLN A 97 -2.88 13.18 -37.83
N VAL A 98 -2.73 14.32 -37.17
CA VAL A 98 -3.54 15.52 -37.39
C VAL A 98 -2.73 16.55 -38.16
N ARG A 99 -3.32 17.11 -39.21
CA ARG A 99 -2.74 18.21 -39.99
C ARG A 99 -3.74 19.33 -40.22
N VAL A 100 -3.36 20.54 -39.82
CA VAL A 100 -4.11 21.77 -40.03
C VAL A 100 -4.10 22.10 -41.53
N GLN A 101 -5.28 22.30 -42.10
CA GLN A 101 -5.47 22.66 -43.51
C GLN A 101 -5.47 24.19 -43.68
N LYS A 102 -5.30 24.65 -44.93
CA LYS A 102 -5.29 26.10 -45.24
C LYS A 102 -6.57 26.84 -44.86
N ASN A 103 -7.70 26.13 -44.81
CA ASN A 103 -9.00 26.68 -44.40
C ASN A 103 -9.25 26.58 -42.88
N GLY A 104 -8.24 26.23 -42.08
CA GLY A 104 -8.35 26.07 -40.63
C GLY A 104 -8.94 24.74 -40.15
N SER A 105 -9.51 23.92 -41.05
CA SER A 105 -10.02 22.60 -40.70
C SER A 105 -8.88 21.60 -40.42
N LEU A 106 -9.17 20.57 -39.62
CA LEU A 106 -8.21 19.52 -39.31
C LEU A 106 -8.49 18.27 -40.16
N LYS A 107 -7.44 17.80 -40.84
CA LYS A 107 -7.40 16.48 -41.46
C LYS A 107 -6.78 15.49 -40.48
N VAL A 108 -7.51 14.44 -40.14
CA VAL A 108 -7.06 13.37 -39.25
C VAL A 108 -6.89 12.09 -40.05
N GLN A 109 -5.78 11.40 -39.85
CA GLN A 109 -5.54 10.07 -40.37
C GLN A 109 -5.25 9.13 -39.22
N HIS A 110 -5.94 8.00 -39.21
CA HIS A 110 -5.78 6.95 -38.22
C HIS A 110 -4.76 5.95 -38.75
N HIS A 111 -3.78 5.62 -37.93
CA HIS A 111 -2.77 4.61 -38.22
C HIS A 111 -2.77 3.56 -37.12
N ARG A 112 -2.66 2.29 -37.51
CA ARG A 112 -2.49 1.20 -36.55
C ARG A 112 -1.16 1.39 -35.83
N SER A 113 -1.17 1.39 -34.50
CA SER A 113 0.04 1.63 -33.70
C SER A 113 1.14 0.61 -34.06
N THR A 114 2.32 1.09 -34.45
CA THR A 114 3.46 0.25 -34.91
C THR A 114 4.48 -0.03 -33.81
N LYS A 115 4.25 0.45 -32.58
CA LYS A 115 5.05 0.15 -31.39
C LYS A 115 4.13 0.12 -30.18
N ALA A 116 4.00 -1.04 -29.53
CA ALA A 116 3.59 -1.08 -28.13
C ALA A 116 4.69 -0.35 -27.32
N ALA A 117 4.52 0.95 -27.11
CA ALA A 117 5.34 1.67 -26.15
C ALA A 117 5.01 1.11 -24.75
N PRO A 118 5.99 1.06 -23.83
CA PRO A 118 5.72 0.68 -22.46
C PRO A 118 4.59 1.58 -21.96
N GLN A 119 3.52 0.97 -21.45
CA GLN A 119 2.49 1.69 -20.75
C GLN A 119 3.19 2.51 -19.66
N LEU A 120 3.29 3.83 -19.83
CA LEU A 120 3.03 4.68 -18.66
C LEU A 120 1.62 4.25 -18.26
N PRO A 121 1.42 3.69 -17.07
CA PRO A 121 0.14 3.08 -16.71
C PRO A 121 -0.86 4.21 -16.50
N LEU A 122 -1.37 4.74 -17.60
CA LEU A 122 -2.48 5.68 -17.64
C LEU A 122 -3.79 4.91 -17.81
N THR A 123 -3.73 3.64 -18.21
CA THR A 123 -4.79 2.65 -17.98
C THR A 123 -4.48 1.77 -16.76
N HIS A 124 -4.63 2.30 -15.56
CA HIS A 124 -5.33 1.51 -14.53
C HIS A 124 -6.84 1.78 -14.70
N ASN A 125 -7.37 1.29 -15.82
CA ASN A 125 -8.78 0.93 -15.91
C ASN A 125 -8.95 -0.59 -16.10
N THR A 126 -8.03 -1.37 -15.52
CA THR A 126 -8.53 -2.11 -14.38
C THR A 126 -8.81 -1.03 -13.33
N LYS A 127 -10.08 -0.70 -13.06
CA LYS A 127 -10.41 -0.34 -11.67
C LYS A 127 -9.61 -1.34 -10.87
N LYS A 128 -8.62 -0.93 -10.06
CA LYS A 128 -8.07 -1.85 -9.07
C LYS A 128 -9.31 -2.43 -8.44
N GLN A 129 -9.57 -3.73 -8.65
CA GLN A 129 -10.74 -4.40 -8.09
C GLN A 129 -10.43 -4.51 -6.61
N TYR A 130 -10.47 -3.35 -5.96
CA TYR A 130 -10.44 -3.21 -4.54
C TYR A 130 -11.60 -4.04 -4.03
N LEU A 131 -11.31 -4.84 -3.01
CA LEU A 131 -12.34 -5.61 -2.33
C LEU A 131 -13.46 -4.69 -1.84
N PHE A 132 -13.09 -3.47 -1.45
CA PHE A 132 -13.99 -2.35 -1.21
C PHE A 132 -13.93 -1.38 -2.39
N SER A 133 -14.91 -1.41 -3.28
CA SER A 133 -14.94 -0.56 -4.48
C SER A 133 -15.56 0.81 -4.22
N GLU A 134 -15.09 1.84 -4.93
CA GLU A 134 -15.79 3.13 -5.01
C GLU A 134 -17.06 3.02 -5.86
N GLY A 135 -18.07 3.83 -5.50
CA GLY A 135 -19.35 3.93 -6.19
C GLY A 135 -20.53 3.32 -5.42
N GLU A 136 -20.25 2.47 -4.43
CA GLU A 136 -21.25 1.94 -3.50
C GLU A 136 -20.85 2.34 -2.06
N PRO A 137 -21.78 2.89 -1.26
CA PRO A 137 -21.49 3.26 0.11
C PRO A 137 -21.31 2.02 0.98
N ILE A 138 -20.10 1.86 1.53
CA ILE A 138 -19.79 0.79 2.48
C ILE A 138 -19.97 1.35 3.90
N PRO A 139 -20.88 0.79 4.73
CA PRO A 139 -21.32 1.43 5.97
C PRO A 139 -20.20 1.87 6.90
N PHE A 140 -19.21 1.01 7.17
CA PHE A 140 -18.12 1.36 8.07
C PHE A 140 -17.19 2.44 7.49
N LEU A 141 -16.98 2.46 6.16
CA LEU A 141 -16.18 3.49 5.52
C LEU A 141 -16.89 4.84 5.54
N VAL A 142 -18.22 4.86 5.45
CA VAL A 142 -19.00 6.09 5.60
C VAL A 142 -18.95 6.60 7.04
N GLU A 143 -19.20 5.73 8.02
CA GLU A 143 -19.20 6.13 9.44
C GLU A 143 -17.83 6.63 9.91
N LEU A 144 -16.75 6.00 9.44
CA LEU A 144 -15.38 6.43 9.77
C LEU A 144 -14.88 7.63 8.93
N GLY A 145 -15.74 8.21 8.09
CA GLY A 145 -15.44 9.40 7.28
C GLY A 145 -14.48 9.16 6.11
N VAL A 146 -14.28 7.90 5.70
CA VAL A 146 -13.48 7.54 4.52
C VAL A 146 -14.29 7.77 3.24
N MET A 147 -15.57 7.41 3.27
CA MET A 147 -16.50 7.56 2.16
C MET A 147 -17.61 8.56 2.46
N THR A 148 -18.10 9.20 1.42
CA THR A 148 -19.37 9.92 1.43
C THR A 148 -20.54 8.93 1.44
N PRO A 149 -21.75 9.36 1.84
CA PRO A 149 -22.97 8.54 1.75
C PRO A 149 -23.30 8.04 0.33
N ASN A 150 -22.71 8.64 -0.71
CA ASN A 150 -22.88 8.23 -2.11
C ASN A 150 -21.78 7.26 -2.59
N GLY A 151 -20.95 6.73 -1.69
CA GLY A 151 -19.90 5.75 -2.03
C GLY A 151 -18.65 6.32 -2.69
N ARG A 152 -18.48 7.65 -2.71
CA ARG A 152 -17.24 8.30 -3.16
C ARG A 152 -16.26 8.44 -2.00
N VAL A 153 -14.98 8.10 -2.20
CA VAL A 153 -13.94 8.26 -1.18
C VAL A 153 -13.52 9.72 -1.07
N HIS A 154 -13.43 10.24 0.16
CA HIS A 154 -12.92 11.59 0.39
C HIS A 154 -11.48 11.72 -0.09
N ARG A 155 -11.16 12.80 -0.79
CA ARG A 155 -9.82 13.02 -1.38
C ARG A 155 -8.69 12.91 -0.35
N SER A 156 -8.89 13.46 0.85
CA SER A 156 -7.96 13.37 1.98
C SER A 156 -7.78 11.95 2.53
N MET A 157 -8.73 11.05 2.26
CA MET A 157 -8.76 9.68 2.78
C MET A 157 -8.37 8.62 1.74
N GLN A 158 -8.01 9.03 0.52
CA GLN A 158 -7.60 8.12 -0.55
C GLN A 158 -6.41 7.22 -0.15
N ARG A 159 -5.41 7.76 0.54
CA ARG A 159 -4.29 6.96 1.05
C ARG A 159 -4.76 5.89 2.04
N LYS A 160 -5.60 6.28 3.00
CA LYS A 160 -6.20 5.36 4.00
C LYS A 160 -7.04 4.28 3.34
N PHE A 161 -7.86 4.64 2.36
CA PHE A 161 -8.67 3.71 1.60
C PHE A 161 -7.85 2.66 0.85
N ARG A 162 -6.73 3.05 0.23
CA ARG A 162 -5.77 2.12 -0.38
C ARG A 162 -5.14 1.19 0.65
N GLN A 163 -4.76 1.73 1.81
CA GLN A 163 -4.20 0.95 2.91
C GLN A 163 -5.19 -0.13 3.40
N ILE A 164 -6.46 0.26 3.62
CA ILE A 164 -7.53 -0.65 4.04
C ILE A 164 -7.71 -1.78 3.03
N ASN A 165 -7.80 -1.45 1.74
CA ASN A 165 -7.96 -2.45 0.69
C ASN A 165 -6.77 -3.40 0.57
N ARG A 166 -5.54 -2.89 0.65
CA ARG A 166 -4.36 -3.75 0.58
C ARG A 166 -4.27 -4.70 1.76
N PHE A 167 -4.65 -4.25 2.96
CA PHE A 167 -4.73 -5.13 4.11
C PHE A 167 -5.82 -6.20 3.92
N ALA A 168 -6.98 -5.82 3.39
CA ALA A 168 -8.04 -6.76 3.04
C ALA A 168 -7.59 -7.81 2.01
N GLU A 169 -6.76 -7.45 1.03
CA GLU A 169 -6.15 -8.41 0.08
C GLU A 169 -5.31 -9.47 0.82
N PHE A 170 -4.51 -9.07 1.81
CA PHE A 170 -3.72 -10.02 2.59
C PHE A 170 -4.57 -10.99 3.41
N ILE A 171 -5.73 -10.56 3.89
CA ILE A 171 -6.69 -11.43 4.57
C ILE A 171 -7.40 -12.34 3.57
N ALA A 172 -7.75 -11.82 2.40
CA ALA A 172 -8.39 -12.57 1.33
C ALA A 172 -7.54 -13.77 0.87
N ASP A 173 -6.22 -13.60 0.76
CA ASP A 173 -5.27 -14.68 0.46
C ASP A 173 -5.32 -15.83 1.49
N LEU A 174 -5.77 -15.54 2.71
CA LEU A 174 -5.78 -16.46 3.84
C LEU A 174 -7.15 -17.09 4.08
N ARG A 175 -8.16 -16.77 3.26
CA ARG A 175 -9.55 -17.24 3.41
C ARG A 175 -9.65 -18.75 3.63
N GLU A 176 -8.93 -19.54 2.85
CA GLU A 176 -9.01 -21.02 2.91
C GLU A 176 -8.35 -21.62 4.17
N LYS A 177 -7.66 -20.79 4.98
CA LYS A 177 -7.08 -21.19 6.26
C LYS A 177 -8.00 -20.87 7.45
N LEU A 178 -9.06 -20.09 7.24
CA LEU A 178 -9.99 -19.70 8.30
C LEU A 178 -11.07 -20.79 8.49
N PRO A 179 -11.51 -21.05 9.74
CA PRO A 179 -12.57 -22.01 9.99
C PRO A 179 -13.89 -21.56 9.36
N ARG A 180 -14.70 -22.54 8.93
CA ARG A 180 -16.04 -22.31 8.36
C ARG A 180 -17.17 -22.96 9.17
N ASP A 181 -16.83 -23.85 10.07
CA ASP A 181 -17.71 -24.65 10.93
C ASP A 181 -18.00 -23.97 12.28
N ARG A 182 -17.24 -22.93 12.63
CA ARG A 182 -17.41 -22.10 13.82
C ARG A 182 -17.01 -20.65 13.54
N PRO A 183 -17.36 -19.68 14.42
CA PRO A 183 -16.88 -18.32 14.28
C PRO A 183 -15.35 -18.24 14.26
N VAL A 184 -14.82 -17.42 13.35
CA VAL A 184 -13.40 -17.03 13.29
C VAL A 184 -13.12 -16.09 14.47
N ARG A 185 -12.20 -16.47 15.35
CA ARG A 185 -11.80 -15.68 16.51
C ARG A 185 -10.60 -14.80 16.16
N ILE A 186 -10.80 -13.49 16.27
CA ILE A 186 -9.85 -12.49 15.80
C ILE A 186 -9.48 -11.57 16.96
N VAL A 187 -8.19 -11.28 17.08
CA VAL A 187 -7.67 -10.31 18.05
C VAL A 187 -6.94 -9.20 17.33
N ASP A 188 -7.28 -7.95 17.67
CA ASP A 188 -6.57 -6.75 17.22
C ASP A 188 -5.90 -6.04 18.40
N TYR A 189 -4.57 -6.09 18.42
CA TYR A 189 -3.75 -5.45 19.45
C TYR A 189 -3.40 -4.02 19.05
N GLY A 190 -3.91 -3.04 19.80
CA GLY A 190 -3.71 -1.63 19.49
C GLY A 190 -4.53 -1.19 18.28
N CYS A 191 -5.85 -1.39 18.35
CA CYS A 191 -6.76 -1.22 17.22
C CYS A 191 -6.87 0.24 16.74
N GLY A 192 -6.49 1.23 17.56
CA GLY A 192 -6.64 2.64 17.22
C GLY A 192 -8.09 2.96 16.83
N LYS A 193 -8.27 3.78 15.79
CA LYS A 193 -9.59 4.09 15.21
C LYS A 193 -10.29 2.90 14.51
N SER A 194 -9.69 1.71 14.54
CA SER A 194 -10.28 0.44 14.11
C SER A 194 -10.67 0.33 12.64
N TYR A 195 -10.10 1.17 11.76
CA TYR A 195 -10.34 1.10 10.31
C TYR A 195 -10.13 -0.30 9.74
N LEU A 196 -9.06 -0.98 10.16
CA LEU A 196 -8.76 -2.33 9.70
C LEU A 196 -9.65 -3.38 10.36
N THR A 197 -9.93 -3.23 11.66
CA THR A 197 -10.80 -4.14 12.40
C THR A 197 -12.18 -4.22 11.73
N PHE A 198 -12.77 -3.06 11.40
CA PHE A 198 -14.04 -2.99 10.67
C PHE A 198 -13.92 -3.52 9.24
N ALA A 199 -12.81 -3.26 8.56
CA ALA A 199 -12.58 -3.79 7.21
C ALA A 199 -12.48 -5.32 7.18
N ILE A 200 -11.81 -5.93 8.16
CA ILE A 200 -11.72 -7.38 8.30
C ILE A 200 -13.10 -7.96 8.55
N ARG A 201 -13.87 -7.36 9.48
CA ARG A 201 -15.24 -7.78 9.75
C ARG A 201 -16.11 -7.69 8.49
N GLU A 202 -16.05 -6.58 7.76
CA GLU A 202 -16.76 -6.39 6.49
C GLU A 202 -16.39 -7.49 5.48
N LEU A 203 -15.10 -7.73 5.26
CA LEU A 203 -14.62 -8.73 4.33
C LEU A 203 -15.08 -10.14 4.72
N LEU A 204 -14.84 -10.54 5.97
CA LEU A 204 -15.12 -11.92 6.40
C LEU A 204 -16.63 -12.19 6.47
N VAL A 205 -17.41 -11.26 7.02
CA VAL A 205 -18.85 -11.45 7.18
C VAL A 205 -19.59 -11.21 5.87
N ASN A 206 -19.41 -10.05 5.24
CA ASN A 206 -20.27 -9.66 4.11
C ASN A 206 -19.77 -10.22 2.77
N HIS A 207 -18.45 -10.32 2.56
CA HIS A 207 -17.90 -10.86 1.30
C HIS A 207 -17.67 -12.38 1.36
N PHE A 208 -17.20 -12.91 2.48
CA PHE A 208 -16.90 -14.35 2.61
C PHE A 208 -17.95 -15.17 3.34
N GLN A 209 -18.97 -14.54 3.93
CA GLN A 209 -20.07 -15.20 4.63
C GLN A 209 -19.58 -16.10 5.78
N LEU A 210 -18.56 -15.62 6.52
CA LEU A 210 -18.03 -16.27 7.71
C LEU A 210 -18.60 -15.60 8.97
N ALA A 211 -18.94 -16.42 9.96
CA ALA A 211 -19.17 -15.91 11.31
C ALA A 211 -17.84 -15.50 11.94
N VAL A 212 -17.84 -14.42 12.72
CA VAL A 212 -16.64 -13.92 13.41
C VAL A 212 -16.92 -13.59 14.86
N GLN A 213 -15.87 -13.54 15.67
CA GLN A 213 -15.83 -12.94 16.99
C GLN A 213 -14.53 -12.15 17.09
N ILE A 214 -14.64 -10.82 17.17
CA ILE A 214 -13.48 -9.93 17.19
C ILE A 214 -13.34 -9.28 18.56
N GLN A 215 -12.18 -9.42 19.18
CA GLN A 215 -11.78 -8.67 20.35
C GLN A 215 -10.69 -7.67 19.96
N ALA A 216 -10.93 -6.38 20.20
CA ALA A 216 -10.04 -5.31 19.81
C ALA A 216 -9.69 -4.44 21.03
N PHE A 217 -8.40 -4.22 21.24
CA PHE A 217 -7.88 -3.58 22.45
C PHE A 217 -7.07 -2.34 22.11
N ASP A 218 -7.19 -1.32 22.94
CA ASP A 218 -6.34 -0.12 22.89
C ASP A 218 -6.18 0.44 24.32
N SER A 219 -5.02 1.03 24.61
CA SER A 219 -4.75 1.60 25.93
C SER A 219 -5.42 2.95 26.14
N GLN A 220 -5.95 3.59 25.08
CA GLN A 220 -6.58 4.90 25.15
C GLN A 220 -8.12 4.80 25.30
N PRO A 221 -8.70 5.20 26.45
CA PRO A 221 -10.15 5.11 26.66
C PRO A 221 -10.99 5.85 25.62
N GLY A 222 -10.56 7.05 25.19
CA GLY A 222 -11.30 7.83 24.19
C GLY A 222 -11.31 7.20 22.79
N VAL A 223 -10.28 6.41 22.46
CA VAL A 223 -10.22 5.64 21.22
C VAL A 223 -11.26 4.51 21.26
N ILE A 224 -11.29 3.76 22.36
CA ILE A 224 -12.27 2.68 22.58
C ILE A 224 -13.70 3.21 22.59
N GLU A 225 -13.97 4.32 23.27
CA GLU A 225 -15.29 4.96 23.28
C GLU A 225 -15.75 5.32 21.85
N THR A 226 -14.84 5.82 21.02
CA THR A 226 -15.14 6.17 19.61
C THR A 226 -15.45 4.91 18.79
N CYS A 227 -14.67 3.85 18.97
CA CYS A 227 -14.87 2.57 18.27
C CYS A 227 -16.19 1.90 18.68
N GLU A 228 -16.52 1.95 19.97
CA GLU A 228 -17.77 1.39 20.50
C GLU A 228 -19.00 2.17 19.99
N LYS A 229 -18.94 3.51 19.96
CA LYS A 229 -19.99 4.33 19.33
C LYS A 229 -20.18 3.99 17.85
N THR A 230 -19.09 3.78 17.14
CA THR A 230 -19.10 3.38 15.72
C THR A 230 -19.76 2.01 15.56
N ARG A 231 -19.34 1.03 16.37
CA ARG A 231 -19.90 -0.33 16.40
C ARG A 231 -21.41 -0.33 16.63
N GLN A 232 -21.88 0.44 17.62
CA GLN A 232 -23.29 0.55 17.97
C GLN A 232 -24.12 1.17 16.83
N LYS A 233 -23.64 2.26 16.22
CA LYS A 233 -24.31 2.88 15.07
C LYS A 233 -24.44 1.95 13.87
N LEU A 234 -23.43 1.11 13.65
CA LEU A 234 -23.43 0.11 12.58
C LEU A 234 -24.22 -1.16 12.94
N GLY A 235 -24.71 -1.30 14.18
CA GLY A 235 -25.47 -2.47 14.64
C GLY A 235 -24.65 -3.77 14.69
N ILE A 236 -23.33 -3.66 14.87
CA ILE A 236 -22.39 -4.78 14.78
C ILE A 236 -22.26 -5.46 16.15
N ASN A 237 -22.69 -6.72 16.32
CA ASN A 237 -22.64 -7.41 17.61
C ASN A 237 -21.51 -8.44 17.76
N ASP A 238 -20.77 -8.70 16.69
CA ASP A 238 -19.69 -9.69 16.61
C ASP A 238 -18.30 -9.08 16.90
N MET A 239 -18.26 -7.84 17.39
CA MET A 239 -17.05 -7.10 17.78
C MET A 239 -17.16 -6.60 19.21
N GLN A 240 -16.06 -6.64 19.95
CA GLN A 240 -15.93 -6.09 21.30
C GLN A 240 -14.68 -5.20 21.38
N PHE A 241 -14.85 -4.03 21.97
CA PHE A 241 -13.77 -3.07 22.19
C PHE A 241 -13.52 -2.91 23.69
N GLU A 242 -12.28 -3.08 24.13
CA GLU A 242 -11.91 -3.00 25.54
C GLU A 242 -10.66 -2.14 25.74
N VAL A 243 -10.67 -1.35 26.83
CA VAL A 243 -9.49 -0.58 27.25
C VAL A 243 -8.54 -1.51 27.98
N ALA A 244 -7.46 -1.92 27.31
CA ALA A 244 -6.45 -2.78 27.89
C ALA A 244 -5.09 -2.57 27.22
N SER A 245 -4.02 -2.84 27.99
CA SER A 245 -2.70 -3.07 27.41
C SER A 245 -2.63 -4.46 26.75
N ILE A 246 -1.60 -4.73 25.95
CA ILE A 246 -1.39 -6.05 25.34
C ILE A 246 -1.24 -7.13 26.42
N GLN A 247 -0.59 -6.79 27.54
CA GLN A 247 -0.35 -7.70 28.65
C GLN A 247 -1.60 -7.98 29.48
N ASP A 248 -2.44 -6.96 29.67
CA ASP A 248 -3.62 -7.04 30.55
C ASP A 248 -4.88 -7.54 29.83
N ALA A 249 -4.87 -7.54 28.49
CA ALA A 249 -5.99 -7.96 27.67
C ALA A 249 -6.43 -9.39 27.97
N ARG A 250 -7.69 -9.53 28.37
CA ARG A 250 -8.33 -10.83 28.62
C ARG A 250 -8.90 -11.36 27.32
N ILE A 251 -8.25 -12.38 26.78
CA ILE A 251 -8.58 -12.94 25.48
C ILE A 251 -9.03 -14.38 25.66
N GLU A 252 -10.15 -14.74 25.04
CA GLU A 252 -10.65 -16.10 25.03
C GLU A 252 -9.97 -16.91 23.92
N GLY A 253 -9.05 -17.80 24.31
CA GLY A 253 -8.35 -18.70 23.37
C GLY A 253 -9.14 -19.98 23.01
N PRO A 254 -8.69 -20.74 21.99
CA PRO A 254 -7.66 -20.37 21.02
C PRO A 254 -8.15 -19.30 20.02
N ILE A 255 -7.22 -18.59 19.39
CA ILE A 255 -7.51 -17.55 18.39
C ILE A 255 -7.07 -17.99 16.99
N ASP A 256 -7.79 -17.57 15.95
CA ASP A 256 -7.50 -17.94 14.56
C ASP A 256 -6.61 -16.90 13.87
N LEU A 257 -6.83 -15.62 14.18
CA LEU A 257 -6.13 -14.51 13.55
C LEU A 257 -5.76 -13.44 14.59
N ALA A 258 -4.46 -13.16 14.71
CA ALA A 258 -3.95 -12.03 15.47
C ALA A 258 -3.44 -10.95 14.51
N ILE A 259 -3.78 -9.68 14.78
CA ILE A 259 -3.35 -8.54 13.97
C ILE A 259 -2.86 -7.38 14.84
N TRP A 260 -1.91 -6.59 14.31
CA TRP A 260 -1.58 -5.26 14.80
C TRP A 260 -0.86 -4.44 13.75
N LEU A 261 -1.06 -3.12 13.80
CA LEU A 261 -0.40 -2.17 12.89
C LEU A 261 0.72 -1.34 13.54
N HIS A 262 0.55 -0.99 14.81
CA HIS A 262 1.38 0.02 15.48
C HIS A 262 1.83 -0.41 16.87
N ALA A 263 2.09 -1.69 17.08
CA ALA A 263 2.76 -2.16 18.27
C ALA A 263 4.25 -1.76 18.20
N CYS A 264 4.61 -0.56 18.64
CA CYS A 264 5.97 -0.04 18.54
C CYS A 264 6.95 -0.75 19.49
N ASP A 265 8.20 -0.87 19.05
CA ASP A 265 9.31 -1.44 19.83
C ASP A 265 8.99 -2.84 20.39
N THR A 266 9.21 -3.07 21.68
CA THR A 266 8.93 -4.34 22.37
C THR A 266 7.45 -4.71 22.41
N ALA A 267 6.54 -3.77 22.17
CA ALA A 267 5.10 -4.08 22.11
C ALA A 267 4.76 -5.05 20.96
N THR A 268 5.53 -5.02 19.85
CA THR A 268 5.39 -6.05 18.80
C THR A 268 5.71 -7.44 19.36
N ASP A 269 6.76 -7.56 20.17
CA ASP A 269 7.18 -8.84 20.74
C ASP A 269 6.21 -9.32 21.83
N ASP A 270 5.66 -8.41 22.62
CA ASP A 270 4.61 -8.72 23.59
C ASP A 270 3.35 -9.27 22.89
N ALA A 271 2.93 -8.64 21.78
CA ALA A 271 1.80 -9.11 20.96
C ALA A 271 2.08 -10.47 20.31
N LEU A 272 3.30 -10.67 19.80
CA LEU A 272 3.74 -11.96 19.26
C LEU A 272 3.69 -13.06 20.33
N ALA A 273 4.32 -12.83 21.48
CA ALA A 273 4.36 -13.78 22.57
C ALA A 273 2.94 -14.15 23.05
N ARG A 274 2.06 -13.15 23.19
CA ARG A 274 0.66 -13.37 23.59
C ARG A 274 -0.12 -14.16 22.54
N SER A 275 0.07 -13.84 21.25
CA SER A 275 -0.57 -14.56 20.14
C SER A 275 -0.12 -16.03 20.10
N LEU A 276 1.17 -16.28 20.35
CA LEU A 276 1.74 -17.62 20.42
C LEU A 276 1.17 -18.43 21.61
N GLU A 277 1.07 -17.81 22.78
CA GLU A 277 0.47 -18.41 23.98
C GLU A 277 -0.99 -18.80 23.76
N LEU A 278 -1.75 -17.94 23.08
CA LEU A 278 -3.15 -18.18 22.72
C LEU A 278 -3.34 -19.12 21.52
N GLY A 279 -2.25 -19.65 20.97
CA GLY A 279 -2.27 -20.65 19.91
C GLY A 279 -2.72 -20.11 18.56
N ALA A 280 -2.45 -18.84 18.25
CA ALA A 280 -2.85 -18.20 16.99
C ALA A 280 -2.53 -19.04 15.75
N GLU A 281 -3.51 -19.31 14.90
CA GLU A 281 -3.26 -20.02 13.63
C GLU A 281 -2.59 -19.11 12.59
N ILE A 282 -2.91 -17.81 12.61
CA ILE A 282 -2.42 -16.80 11.69
C ILE A 282 -2.03 -15.54 12.48
N ILE A 283 -0.89 -14.96 12.14
CA ILE A 283 -0.40 -13.69 12.68
C ILE A 283 -0.07 -12.74 11.52
N LEU A 284 -0.65 -11.54 11.55
CA LEU A 284 -0.32 -10.44 10.64
C LEU A 284 0.17 -9.23 11.44
N ALA A 285 1.48 -9.03 11.40
CA ALA A 285 2.19 -8.08 12.24
C ALA A 285 2.86 -7.00 11.42
N VAL A 286 2.49 -5.72 11.58
CA VAL A 286 3.24 -4.60 11.00
C VAL A 286 4.16 -4.01 12.07
N PRO A 287 5.47 -4.30 12.03
CA PRO A 287 6.43 -3.67 12.93
C PRO A 287 6.65 -2.20 12.54
N CYS A 288 6.57 -1.28 13.50
CA CYS A 288 6.60 0.16 13.22
C CYS A 288 7.97 0.82 13.48
N CYS A 289 8.45 0.80 14.73
CA CYS A 289 9.74 1.38 15.17
C CYS A 289 10.43 0.37 16.09
N GLN A 290 11.77 0.32 16.12
CA GLN A 290 12.53 -0.66 16.93
C GLN A 290 13.84 -0.05 17.43
N HIS A 291 14.08 -0.10 18.73
CA HIS A 291 15.30 0.40 19.36
C HIS A 291 16.13 -0.71 20.01
N GLU A 292 15.52 -1.87 20.31
CA GLU A 292 16.18 -2.95 21.05
C GLU A 292 17.55 -3.34 20.45
N LEU A 293 17.59 -3.59 19.14
CA LEU A 293 18.82 -3.99 18.47
C LEU A 293 19.73 -2.80 18.17
N HIS A 294 19.21 -1.58 18.15
CA HIS A 294 19.99 -0.40 17.77
C HIS A 294 21.25 -0.25 18.63
N HIS A 295 21.15 -0.52 19.93
CA HIS A 295 22.28 -0.41 20.85
C HIS A 295 23.17 -1.67 20.91
N GLN A 296 22.69 -2.79 20.37
CA GLN A 296 23.41 -4.08 20.43
C GLN A 296 24.24 -4.37 19.19
N LEU A 297 23.93 -3.75 18.04
CA LEU A 297 24.63 -4.05 16.79
C LEU A 297 26.14 -3.76 16.89
N GLU A 298 26.92 -4.83 16.85
CA GLU A 298 28.38 -4.84 16.88
C GLU A 298 28.87 -5.86 15.83
N ASN A 299 29.45 -5.35 14.75
CA ASN A 299 30.06 -6.19 13.70
C ASN A 299 31.15 -5.39 12.97
N GLU A 300 32.39 -5.88 13.02
CA GLU A 300 33.55 -5.21 12.41
C GLU A 300 33.42 -5.04 10.89
N ALA A 301 32.92 -6.05 10.19
CA ALA A 301 32.71 -6.01 8.75
C ALA A 301 31.63 -4.99 8.34
N LEU A 302 30.66 -4.73 9.22
CA LEU A 302 29.58 -3.75 9.01
C LEU A 302 29.90 -2.37 9.60
N ALA A 303 31.08 -2.14 10.19
CA ALA A 303 31.45 -0.87 10.81
C ALA A 303 31.23 0.37 9.91
N PRO A 304 31.52 0.33 8.58
CA PRO A 304 31.23 1.45 7.69
C PRO A 304 29.74 1.80 7.56
N LEU A 305 28.84 0.83 7.72
CA LEU A 305 27.39 1.04 7.76
C LEU A 305 26.95 1.53 9.14
N LEU A 306 27.44 0.87 10.20
CA LEU A 306 27.03 1.11 11.58
C LEU A 306 27.47 2.48 12.13
N LYS A 307 28.49 3.12 11.55
CA LYS A 307 28.95 4.46 11.94
C LYS A 307 27.93 5.58 11.65
N HIS A 308 27.01 5.35 10.72
CA HIS A 308 25.98 6.33 10.36
C HIS A 308 24.67 5.98 11.04
N GLY A 309 24.18 6.84 11.94
CA GLY A 309 22.99 6.56 12.78
C GLY A 309 21.76 6.09 11.99
N ILE A 310 21.45 6.75 10.86
CA ILE A 310 20.31 6.37 10.02
C ILE A 310 20.46 4.99 9.37
N LEU A 311 21.67 4.60 8.98
CA LEU A 311 21.93 3.28 8.41
C LEU A 311 21.90 2.20 9.50
N ARG A 312 22.43 2.52 10.68
CA ARG A 312 22.35 1.67 11.87
C ARG A 312 20.91 1.41 12.28
N GLU A 313 20.08 2.44 12.33
CA GLU A 313 18.65 2.34 12.64
C GLU A 313 17.91 1.44 11.64
N ARG A 314 18.11 1.65 10.33
CA ARG A 314 17.48 0.83 9.29
C ARG A 314 17.94 -0.62 9.34
N LEU A 315 19.24 -0.86 9.55
CA LEU A 315 19.77 -2.21 9.67
C LEU A 315 19.24 -2.90 10.93
N ALA A 316 19.23 -2.21 12.09
CA ALA A 316 18.69 -2.74 13.33
C ALA A 316 17.22 -3.13 13.17
N SER A 317 16.43 -2.24 12.55
CA SER A 317 15.04 -2.50 12.20
C SER A 317 14.88 -3.79 11.39
N LEU A 318 15.61 -3.95 10.28
CA LEU A 318 15.52 -5.12 9.42
C LEU A 318 15.99 -6.40 10.14
N ALA A 319 17.06 -6.30 10.92
CA ALA A 319 17.58 -7.39 11.73
C ALA A 319 16.57 -7.85 12.77
N THR A 320 15.88 -6.93 13.44
CA THR A 320 14.82 -7.25 14.40
C THR A 320 13.70 -8.03 13.72
N ASP A 321 13.20 -7.54 12.58
CA ASP A 321 12.09 -8.19 11.87
C ASP A 321 12.49 -9.57 11.30
N ALA A 322 13.76 -9.73 10.90
CA ALA A 322 14.32 -11.03 10.52
C ALA A 322 14.41 -11.99 11.71
N LEU A 323 14.85 -11.53 12.88
CA LEU A 323 14.89 -12.36 14.10
C LEU A 323 13.50 -12.77 14.55
N ARG A 324 12.49 -11.88 14.45
CA ARG A 324 11.08 -12.23 14.72
C ARG A 324 10.57 -13.33 13.81
N ALA A 325 10.80 -13.17 12.50
CA ALA A 325 10.41 -14.17 11.51
C ALA A 325 11.07 -15.52 11.80
N GLN A 326 12.39 -15.55 12.02
CA GLN A 326 13.12 -16.77 12.37
C GLN A 326 12.64 -17.40 13.67
N TYR A 327 12.33 -16.59 14.69
CA TYR A 327 11.83 -17.12 15.96
C TYR A 327 10.44 -17.76 15.83
N LEU A 328 9.56 -17.18 15.01
CA LEU A 328 8.28 -17.78 14.66
C LEU A 328 8.46 -19.11 13.89
N GLU A 329 9.46 -19.20 13.01
CA GLU A 329 9.79 -20.47 12.32
C GLU A 329 10.24 -21.56 13.29
N ILE A 330 11.05 -21.21 14.30
CA ILE A 330 11.41 -22.15 15.39
C ILE A 330 10.17 -22.68 16.10
N LEU A 331 9.12 -21.87 16.21
CA LEU A 331 7.86 -22.20 16.88
C LEU A 331 6.80 -22.85 15.98
N GLY A 332 7.15 -23.26 14.77
CA GLY A 332 6.22 -23.99 13.90
C GLY A 332 5.36 -23.13 12.99
N TYR A 333 5.81 -21.92 12.67
CA TYR A 333 5.14 -21.06 11.69
C TYR A 333 5.90 -21.03 10.38
N ARG A 334 5.18 -21.02 9.26
CA ARG A 334 5.72 -20.57 7.99
C ARG A 334 5.63 -19.06 7.94
N THR A 335 6.76 -18.38 7.79
CA THR A 335 6.80 -16.91 7.83
C THR A 335 7.16 -16.29 6.49
N HIS A 336 6.61 -15.10 6.23
CA HIS A 336 6.98 -14.25 5.11
C HIS A 336 7.04 -12.80 5.59
N VAL A 337 8.13 -12.11 5.26
CA VAL A 337 8.22 -10.66 5.43
C VAL A 337 7.94 -10.02 4.07
N ILE A 338 6.79 -9.37 3.95
CA ILE A 338 6.31 -8.82 2.67
C ILE A 338 6.14 -7.31 2.75
N GLU A 339 6.15 -6.67 1.58
CA GLU A 339 5.92 -5.23 1.50
C GLU A 339 4.46 -4.87 1.85
N PHE A 340 4.32 -4.00 2.83
CA PHE A 340 3.10 -3.31 3.23
C PHE A 340 3.04 -1.92 2.59
N ILE A 341 1.86 -1.29 2.51
CA ILE A 341 1.79 0.11 2.05
C ILE A 341 2.31 1.02 3.17
N ASP A 342 3.18 1.97 2.82
CA ASP A 342 3.72 2.97 3.75
C ASP A 342 2.63 3.56 4.65
N LEU A 343 2.80 3.37 5.95
CA LEU A 343 1.98 3.97 6.99
C LEU A 343 2.25 5.49 7.04
N GLU A 344 1.24 6.27 7.45
CA GLU A 344 1.33 7.74 7.53
C GLU A 344 2.46 8.24 8.44
N HIS A 345 3.00 7.37 9.30
CA HIS A 345 3.90 7.73 10.39
C HIS A 345 5.17 6.85 10.50
N THR A 346 5.46 5.96 9.55
CA THR A 346 6.74 5.23 9.55
C THR A 346 7.28 5.02 8.13
N ALA A 347 8.61 5.08 8.01
CA ALA A 347 9.34 4.70 6.80
C ALA A 347 9.48 3.17 6.64
N LYS A 348 8.86 2.40 7.56
CA LYS A 348 8.75 0.94 7.44
C LYS A 348 7.49 0.57 6.67
N ASN A 349 7.70 -0.24 5.65
CA ASN A 349 6.69 -0.77 4.75
C ASN A 349 6.72 -2.31 4.77
N LEU A 350 6.83 -2.92 5.96
CA LEU A 350 6.91 -4.39 6.08
C LEU A 350 5.73 -4.96 6.89
N LEU A 351 5.26 -6.13 6.49
CA LEU A 351 4.29 -6.96 7.20
C LEU A 351 4.92 -8.34 7.39
N ILE A 352 5.01 -8.80 8.64
CA ILE A 352 5.32 -10.20 8.95
C ILE A 352 4.01 -10.98 8.92
N ARG A 353 3.91 -11.91 7.96
CA ARG A 353 2.83 -12.88 7.85
C ARG A 353 3.34 -14.22 8.34
N ALA A 354 2.76 -14.74 9.42
CA ALA A 354 3.09 -16.07 9.94
C ALA A 354 1.84 -16.94 9.97
N ILE A 355 1.95 -18.16 9.43
CA ILE A 355 0.85 -19.13 9.37
C ILE A 355 1.36 -20.41 10.01
N LYS A 356 0.64 -20.92 10.99
CA LYS A 356 1.00 -22.17 11.66
C LYS A 356 1.06 -23.31 10.65
N SER A 357 2.12 -24.08 10.73
CA SER A 357 2.42 -25.15 9.77
C SER A 357 3.07 -26.31 10.49
N GLU A 358 2.82 -27.52 10.01
CA GLU A 358 3.66 -28.64 10.40
C GLU A 358 5.06 -28.41 9.82
N ILE A 359 6.06 -28.42 10.69
CA ILE A 359 7.48 -28.36 10.32
C ILE A 359 8.16 -29.63 10.82
N SER A 360 9.06 -30.18 10.01
CA SER A 360 9.87 -31.32 10.43
C SER A 360 10.88 -30.92 11.50
N PRO A 361 11.33 -31.86 12.37
CA PRO A 361 12.40 -31.59 13.33
C PRO A 361 13.67 -31.03 12.68
N THR A 362 13.98 -31.45 11.46
CA THR A 362 15.12 -30.93 10.68
C THR A 362 14.95 -29.47 10.29
N GLN A 363 13.76 -29.07 9.84
CA GLN A 363 13.46 -27.66 9.53
C GLN A 363 13.51 -26.79 10.78
N GLN A 364 12.98 -27.29 11.89
CA GLN A 364 13.03 -26.58 13.17
C GLN A 364 14.48 -26.38 13.65
N ALA A 365 15.32 -27.42 13.53
CA ALA A 365 16.74 -27.33 13.87
C ALA A 365 17.49 -26.32 12.97
N ALA A 366 17.19 -26.29 11.67
CA ALA A 366 17.76 -25.33 10.75
C ALA A 366 17.36 -23.88 11.09
N ALA A 367 16.08 -23.64 11.42
CA ALA A 367 15.62 -22.31 11.86
C ALA A 367 16.31 -21.86 13.16
N ARG A 368 16.52 -22.78 14.12
CA ARG A 368 17.27 -22.50 15.36
C ARG A 368 18.71 -22.10 15.07
N LEU A 369 19.38 -22.84 14.19
CA LEU A 369 20.76 -22.54 13.80
C LEU A 369 20.83 -21.16 13.12
N ALA A 370 19.96 -20.88 12.15
CA ALA A 370 19.92 -19.61 11.45
C ALA A 370 19.66 -18.42 12.39
N PHE A 371 18.75 -18.58 13.36
CA PHE A 371 18.50 -17.58 14.39
C PHE A 371 19.74 -17.30 15.26
N GLN A 372 20.42 -18.35 15.72
CA GLN A 372 21.64 -18.22 16.53
C GLN A 372 22.79 -17.59 15.75
N GLU A 373 23.00 -18.00 14.49
CA GLU A 373 24.02 -17.44 13.60
C GLU A 373 23.74 -15.96 13.32
N LEU A 374 22.49 -15.58 13.05
CA LEU A 374 22.13 -14.19 12.83
C LEU A 374 22.37 -13.34 14.08
N LYS A 375 21.97 -13.82 15.26
CA LYS A 375 22.26 -13.12 16.52
C LYS A 375 23.75 -12.94 16.75
N SER A 376 24.52 -14.03 16.62
CA SER A 376 25.96 -14.03 16.84
C SER A 376 26.70 -13.13 15.86
N SER A 377 26.35 -13.18 14.57
CA SER A 377 26.99 -12.35 13.54
C SER A 377 26.71 -10.86 13.72
N LEU A 378 25.59 -10.49 14.34
CA LEU A 378 25.22 -9.10 14.59
C LEU A 378 25.58 -8.59 16.00
N GLY A 379 26.16 -9.43 16.86
CA GLY A 379 26.49 -9.06 18.23
C GLY A 379 25.28 -8.96 19.17
N VAL A 380 24.13 -9.53 18.78
CA VAL A 380 22.88 -9.45 19.55
C VAL A 380 22.93 -10.41 20.74
N LYS A 381 22.99 -9.85 21.95
CA LYS A 381 23.14 -10.61 23.21
C LYS A 381 21.79 -11.09 23.73
N SER A 382 20.78 -10.21 23.68
CA SER A 382 19.43 -10.49 24.16
C SER A 382 18.41 -10.09 23.11
N PHE A 383 17.30 -10.83 23.07
CA PHE A 383 16.17 -10.56 22.19
C PHE A 383 14.86 -10.74 22.97
N HIS A 384 14.04 -9.71 23.05
CA HIS A 384 12.91 -9.61 23.97
C HIS A 384 11.87 -10.70 23.74
N LEU A 385 11.50 -10.95 22.48
CA LEU A 385 10.57 -12.03 22.13
C LEU A 385 11.04 -13.40 22.62
N GLU A 386 12.33 -13.69 22.47
CA GLU A 386 12.94 -14.93 22.95
C GLU A 386 12.88 -15.02 24.48
N THR A 387 13.17 -13.92 25.18
CA THR A 387 13.14 -13.84 26.64
C THR A 387 11.74 -14.08 27.21
N ILE A 388 10.71 -13.43 26.63
CA ILE A 388 9.33 -13.59 27.09
C ILE A 388 8.86 -15.02 26.85
N CYS A 389 9.05 -15.55 25.63
CA CYS A 389 8.56 -16.88 25.29
C CYS A 389 9.20 -17.97 26.17
N LYS A 390 10.47 -17.83 26.56
CA LYS A 390 11.13 -18.74 27.52
C LYS A 390 10.54 -18.66 28.93
N THR A 391 10.08 -17.49 29.35
CA THR A 391 9.54 -17.26 30.70
C THR A 391 8.09 -17.75 30.81
N THR A 392 7.28 -17.50 29.78
CA THR A 392 5.85 -17.86 29.75
C THR A 392 5.65 -19.36 29.46
N ASN A 393 6.42 -19.93 28.54
CA ASN A 393 6.36 -21.35 28.22
C ASN A 393 7.43 -22.14 28.97
N GLY A 394 7.38 -22.20 30.31
CA GLY A 394 8.29 -22.97 31.17
C GLY A 394 8.42 -24.48 30.88
N SER A 395 8.01 -24.93 29.68
CA SER A 395 8.00 -26.28 29.15
C SER A 395 8.33 -26.38 27.64
N ILE A 396 8.69 -25.30 26.92
CA ILE A 396 9.47 -25.39 25.66
C ILE A 396 10.95 -25.15 25.98
N SER A 397 11.39 -26.01 26.91
CA SER A 397 12.72 -26.32 27.42
C SER A 397 13.89 -25.35 27.21
N SER A 398 14.64 -25.20 28.30
CA SER A 398 16.10 -25.22 28.31
C SER A 398 16.71 -26.26 27.33
N TYR A 399 16.77 -25.98 26.02
CA TYR A 399 17.60 -26.64 24.99
C TYR A 399 17.88 -25.73 23.80
#